data_AF-A0A644ZPS4-F1
#
_entry.id   AF-A0A644ZPS4-F1
#
_cell.length_a   1.000
_cell.length_b   1.000
_cell.length_c   1.000
_cell.angle_alpha   90.00
_cell.angle_beta   90.00
_cell.angle_gamma   90.00
#
_symmetry.space_group_name_H-M   'P 1'
#
loop_
_entity.id
_entity.type
_entity.pdbx_description
1 polymer ?
#
loop_
_entity_poly.entity_id
_entity_poly.type
_entity_poly.pdbx_seq_one_letter_code
_entity_poly.pdbx_strand_id
1 'polypeptide(L)'
;MVVFQAVEDVYSSGQLVIAKGAQGLGKVVKVEQAKNFGRDAKLEIAFNTIETMDGNSIATILGDKAKEETKSLAKAAGATVVGLAILGPVGVVGGAFIRGEDISIPVGSQMYIQTNAEAEIYGLQVKESK
;
A
#
# COMPACT_ATOMS: atom_id res chain seq x y z
N MET A 1 -13.51 4.32 4.61
CA MET A 1 -12.20 4.91 4.94
C MET A 1 -11.28 3.79 5.33
N VAL A 2 -10.01 3.83 4.93
CA VAL A 2 -9.00 2.83 5.27
C VAL A 2 -7.96 3.53 6.12
N VAL A 3 -7.66 2.99 7.30
CA VAL A 3 -6.57 3.47 8.14
C VAL A 3 -5.39 2.54 7.94
N PHE A 4 -4.21 3.12 7.78
CA PHE A 4 -2.96 2.39 7.73
C PHE A 4 -1.95 3.07 8.66
N GLN A 5 -0.81 2.41 8.87
CA GLN A 5 0.25 2.96 9.70
C GLN A 5 1.61 2.72 9.07
N ALA A 6 2.57 3.62 9.33
CA ALA A 6 3.97 3.37 9.00
C ALA A 6 4.48 2.13 9.73
N VAL A 7 5.09 1.20 9.01
CA VAL A 7 5.65 -0.05 9.58
C VAL A 7 7.04 0.15 10.17
N GLU A 8 7.75 1.17 9.70
CA GLU A 8 9.12 1.54 10.05
C GLU A 8 9.24 3.06 10.17
N ASP A 9 10.29 3.51 10.84
CA ASP A 9 10.66 4.93 10.90
C ASP A 9 11.15 5.39 9.52
N VAL A 10 10.70 6.58 9.09
CA VAL A 10 11.14 7.21 7.83
C VAL A 10 12.02 8.40 8.16
N TYR A 11 13.21 8.41 7.56
CA TYR A 11 14.20 9.46 7.73
C TYR A 11 14.38 10.25 6.44
N SER A 12 14.60 11.56 6.57
CA SER A 12 15.04 12.44 5.49
C SER A 12 16.20 13.28 5.99
N SER A 13 17.33 13.27 5.26
CA SER A 13 18.54 14.02 5.62
C SER A 13 19.01 13.79 7.08
N GLY A 14 18.90 12.56 7.57
CA GLY A 14 19.30 12.18 8.94
C GLY A 14 18.32 12.60 10.04
N GLN A 15 17.15 13.13 9.69
CA GLN A 15 16.11 13.51 10.63
C GLN A 15 14.93 12.54 10.51
N LEU A 16 14.37 12.13 11.65
CA LEU A 16 13.15 11.34 11.71
C LEU A 16 11.98 12.25 11.29
N VAL A 17 11.29 11.89 10.22
CA VAL A 17 10.18 12.69 9.66
C VAL A 17 8.82 12.01 9.77
N ILE A 18 8.79 10.68 9.82
CA ILE A 18 7.58 9.89 10.10
C ILE A 18 7.99 8.79 11.06
N ALA A 19 7.40 8.75 12.26
CA ALA A 19 7.61 7.66 13.19
C ALA A 19 6.89 6.39 12.75
N LYS A 20 7.47 5.24 13.07
CA LYS A 20 6.76 3.97 13.07
C LYS A 20 5.45 4.10 13.85
N GLY A 21 4.37 3.61 13.26
CA GLY A 21 3.02 3.72 13.81
C GLY A 21 2.28 5.00 13.46
N ALA A 22 2.92 5.98 12.81
CA ALA A 22 2.25 7.18 12.32
C ALA A 22 1.06 6.80 11.43
N GLN A 23 -0.10 7.41 11.68
CA GLN A 23 -1.33 7.05 11.01
C GLN A 23 -1.44 7.71 9.65
N GLY A 24 -1.97 6.96 8.70
CA GLY A 24 -2.35 7.49 7.40
C GLY A 24 -3.78 7.13 7.03
N LEU A 25 -4.34 7.96 6.15
CA LEU A 25 -5.72 7.83 5.69
C LEU A 25 -5.76 7.50 4.21
N GLY A 26 -6.53 6.47 3.90
CA GLY A 26 -6.87 6.06 2.55
C GLY A 26 -8.37 5.99 2.30
N LYS A 27 -8.72 5.92 1.03
CA LYS A 27 -10.09 5.82 0.55
C LYS A 27 -10.19 4.70 -0.47
N VAL A 28 -11.17 3.82 -0.30
CA VAL A 28 -11.58 2.90 -1.36
C VAL A 28 -12.17 3.72 -2.48
N VAL A 29 -11.55 3.68 -3.65
CA VAL A 29 -11.97 4.44 -4.84
C VAL A 29 -12.65 3.56 -5.88
N LYS A 30 -12.38 2.25 -5.87
CA LYS A 30 -13.02 1.31 -6.80
C LYS A 30 -13.19 -0.06 -6.17
N VAL A 31 -14.36 -0.67 -6.41
CA VAL A 31 -14.66 -2.06 -6.04
C VAL A 31 -15.35 -2.73 -7.22
N GLU A 32 -14.82 -3.88 -7.65
CA GLU A 32 -15.46 -4.80 -8.59
C GLU A 32 -15.48 -6.18 -7.93
N GLN A 33 -16.64 -6.81 -7.85
CA GLN A 33 -16.76 -8.16 -7.30
C GLN A 33 -16.28 -9.21 -8.31
N ALA A 34 -15.86 -10.37 -7.81
CA ALA A 34 -15.54 -11.51 -8.64
C ALA A 34 -16.75 -11.96 -9.47
N LYS A 35 -16.50 -12.42 -10.69
CA LYS A 35 -17.52 -12.87 -11.65
C LYS A 35 -17.14 -14.21 -12.25
N ASN A 36 -18.12 -14.83 -12.89
CA ASN A 36 -17.92 -16.05 -13.68
C ASN A 36 -16.92 -15.81 -14.82
N PHE A 37 -16.32 -16.90 -15.29
CA PHE A 37 -15.28 -16.97 -16.31
C PHE A 37 -13.93 -16.41 -15.83
N GLY A 38 -13.54 -16.76 -14.61
CA GLY A 38 -12.22 -16.45 -14.07
C GLY A 38 -11.93 -14.95 -13.94
N ARG A 39 -12.97 -14.14 -13.77
CA ARG A 39 -12.86 -12.70 -13.58
C ARG A 39 -12.80 -12.40 -12.11
N ASP A 40 -11.60 -12.15 -11.60
CA ASP A 40 -11.39 -11.93 -10.18
C ASP A 40 -11.91 -10.56 -9.73
N ALA A 41 -12.11 -10.43 -8.41
CA ALA A 41 -12.46 -9.15 -7.82
C ALA A 41 -11.34 -8.11 -8.01
N LYS A 42 -11.70 -6.83 -8.00
CA LYS A 42 -10.77 -5.69 -8.01
C LYS A 42 -11.09 -4.72 -6.90
N LEU A 43 -10.08 -4.33 -6.13
CA LEU A 43 -10.16 -3.32 -5.09
C LEU A 43 -9.08 -2.28 -5.32
N GLU A 44 -9.46 -1.02 -5.40
CA GLU A 44 -8.53 0.10 -5.54
C GLU A 44 -8.68 1.03 -4.34
N ILE A 45 -7.55 1.30 -3.69
CA ILE A 45 -7.44 2.16 -2.52
C ILE A 45 -6.47 3.29 -2.88
N ALA A 46 -6.94 4.53 -2.76
CA ALA A 46 -6.06 5.68 -2.75
C ALA A 46 -5.54 5.89 -1.33
N PHE A 47 -4.22 6.01 -1.15
CA PHE A 47 -3.58 6.34 0.12
C PHE A 47 -3.24 7.82 0.10
N ASN A 48 -4.04 8.64 0.77
CA ASN A 48 -4.10 10.07 0.51
C ASN A 48 -3.17 10.89 1.39
N THR A 49 -3.06 10.54 2.68
CA THR A 49 -2.23 11.29 3.63
C THR A 49 -1.56 10.38 4.64
N ILE A 50 -0.47 10.87 5.20
CA ILE A 50 0.17 10.31 6.39
C ILE A 50 0.61 11.44 7.33
N GLU A 51 0.49 11.20 8.63
CA GLU A 51 0.93 12.10 9.69
C GLU A 51 2.47 12.13 9.79
N THR A 52 3.02 13.32 9.99
CA THR A 52 4.45 13.56 10.16
C THR A 52 4.79 13.87 11.62
N MET A 53 6.08 13.84 11.96
CA MET A 53 6.57 14.04 13.33
C MET A 53 6.18 15.37 13.97
N ASP A 54 5.91 16.39 13.16
CA ASP A 54 5.52 17.73 13.57
C ASP A 54 4.00 17.92 13.69
N GLY A 55 3.22 16.84 13.54
CA GLY A 55 1.76 16.84 13.62
C GLY A 55 1.07 17.32 12.33
N ASN A 56 1.82 17.64 11.28
CA ASN A 56 1.26 17.91 9.97
C ASN A 56 0.83 16.60 9.27
N SER A 57 0.08 16.75 8.17
CA SER A 57 -0.23 15.65 7.27
C SER A 57 0.29 15.98 5.88
N ILE A 58 1.06 15.06 5.29
CA ILE A 58 1.57 15.21 3.93
C ILE A 58 0.76 14.35 2.97
N ALA A 59 0.61 14.83 1.74
CA ALA A 59 -0.09 14.11 0.69
C ALA A 59 0.74 12.93 0.20
N THR A 60 0.10 11.77 0.08
CA THR A 60 0.69 10.55 -0.44
C THR A 60 -0.06 10.03 -1.66
N ILE A 61 0.57 9.12 -2.39
CA ILE A 61 0.00 8.39 -3.52
C ILE A 61 0.56 6.98 -3.60
N LEU A 62 -0.17 6.10 -4.28
CA LEU A 62 0.37 4.85 -4.80
C LEU A 62 1.03 5.11 -6.17
N GLY A 63 2.18 5.77 -6.14
CA GLY A 63 2.96 6.09 -7.35
C GLY A 63 3.67 4.89 -7.96
N ASP A 64 4.27 5.05 -9.13
CA ASP A 64 4.80 3.92 -9.90
C ASP A 64 5.99 3.23 -9.22
N LYS A 65 6.91 4.01 -8.64
CA LYS A 65 8.00 3.42 -7.85
C LYS A 65 7.46 2.70 -6.59
N ALA A 66 6.33 3.12 -6.01
CA ALA A 66 5.76 2.49 -4.84
C ALA A 66 5.19 1.12 -5.23
N LYS A 67 4.50 1.06 -6.37
CA LYS A 67 4.01 -0.19 -6.96
C LYS A 67 5.17 -1.14 -7.30
N GLU A 68 6.28 -0.62 -7.82
CA GLU A 68 7.45 -1.43 -8.16
C GLU A 68 8.12 -2.04 -6.91
N GLU A 69 8.39 -1.23 -5.88
CA GLU A 69 8.95 -1.72 -4.62
C GLU A 69 7.99 -2.73 -3.95
N THR A 70 6.69 -2.45 -4.02
CA THR A 70 5.63 -3.34 -3.52
C THR A 70 5.62 -4.69 -4.27
N LYS A 71 5.81 -4.68 -5.61
CA LYS A 71 5.99 -5.92 -6.40
C LYS A 71 7.24 -6.68 -5.97
N SER A 72 8.34 -5.98 -5.75
CA SER A 72 9.61 -6.58 -5.33
C SER A 72 9.49 -7.20 -3.94
N LEU A 73 8.84 -6.52 -2.99
CA LEU A 73 8.51 -7.05 -1.66
C LEU A 73 7.67 -8.32 -1.75
N ALA A 74 6.62 -8.33 -2.58
CA ALA A 74 5.77 -9.50 -2.77
C ALA A 74 6.57 -10.71 -3.27
N LYS A 75 7.46 -10.49 -4.24
CA LYS A 75 8.33 -11.54 -4.80
C LYS A 75 9.33 -12.07 -3.76
N ALA A 76 9.94 -11.19 -2.98
CA ALA A 76 10.98 -11.56 -2.03
C ALA A 76 10.43 -12.22 -0.77
N ALA A 77 9.32 -11.70 -0.23
CA ALA A 77 8.77 -12.16 1.04
C ALA A 77 7.79 -13.34 0.90
N GLY A 78 7.39 -13.72 -0.34
CA GLY A 78 6.31 -14.69 -0.57
C GLY A 78 4.97 -14.28 0.07
N ALA A 79 4.85 -13.01 0.46
CA ALA A 79 3.76 -12.49 1.28
C ALA A 79 2.62 -11.94 0.43
N THR A 80 1.41 -11.97 0.97
CA THR A 80 0.24 -11.32 0.37
C THR A 80 0.38 -9.80 0.46
N VAL A 81 0.58 -9.16 -0.68
CA VAL A 81 0.82 -7.72 -0.79
C VAL A 81 -0.43 -7.00 -1.31
N VAL A 82 -0.76 -5.87 -0.66
CA VAL A 82 -1.90 -5.01 -1.03
C VAL A 82 -1.52 -4.14 -2.23
N GLY A 83 -2.42 -4.04 -3.20
CA GLY A 83 -2.26 -3.16 -4.36
C GLY A 83 -1.96 -3.87 -5.69
N LEU A 84 -1.85 -5.21 -5.68
CA LEU A 84 -1.61 -6.03 -6.86
C LEU A 84 -2.49 -7.28 -6.87
N ALA A 85 -3.77 -7.14 -6.57
CA ALA A 85 -4.74 -8.16 -6.98
C ALA A 85 -4.92 -8.11 -8.52
N ILE A 86 -3.82 -8.33 -9.25
CA ILE A 86 -3.88 -9.02 -10.54
C ILE A 86 -3.75 -10.49 -10.14
N LEU A 87 -4.85 -11.05 -9.68
CA LEU A 87 -5.01 -12.49 -9.65
C LEU A 87 -4.90 -12.90 -11.14
N GLY A 88 -3.88 -13.72 -11.41
CA GLY A 88 -3.51 -14.11 -12.78
C GLY A 88 -4.69 -14.82 -13.47
N PRO A 89 -4.68 -14.94 -14.81
CA PRO A 89 -5.83 -15.37 -15.57
C PRO A 89 -6.30 -16.76 -15.10
N VAL A 90 -7.48 -16.84 -14.48
CA VAL A 90 -8.11 -18.13 -14.21
C VAL A 90 -8.71 -18.61 -15.52
N GLY A 91 -7.95 -19.52 -16.16
CA GLY A 91 -8.10 -19.92 -17.56
C GLY A 91 -9.49 -20.40 -17.96
N VAL A 92 -9.88 -20.06 -19.19
CA VAL A 92 -10.98 -20.73 -19.91
C VAL A 92 -10.45 -22.07 -20.42
N VAL A 93 -10.37 -23.08 -19.54
CA VAL A 93 -10.07 -24.47 -19.96
C VAL A 93 -11.39 -25.23 -20.07
N GLY A 94 -11.93 -25.28 -21.29
CA GLY A 94 -12.96 -26.24 -21.72
C GLY A 94 -14.23 -26.34 -20.86
N GLY A 95 -15.26 -25.55 -21.16
CA GLY A 95 -16.64 -25.84 -20.74
C GLY A 95 -16.99 -25.71 -19.25
N ALA A 96 -16.02 -25.49 -18.36
CA ALA A 96 -16.25 -25.28 -16.93
C ALA A 96 -16.38 -23.78 -16.61
N PHE A 97 -17.50 -23.37 -15.99
CA PHE A 97 -17.66 -22.02 -15.44
C PHE A 97 -16.78 -21.86 -14.20
N ILE A 98 -15.55 -21.39 -14.36
CA ILE A 98 -14.69 -21.09 -13.21
C ILE A 98 -15.12 -19.74 -12.62
N ARG A 99 -15.39 -19.73 -11.32
CA ARG A 99 -15.68 -18.51 -10.56
C ARG A 99 -14.35 -17.81 -10.25
N GLY A 100 -14.28 -16.51 -10.51
CA GLY A 100 -13.14 -15.70 -10.09
C GLY A 100 -13.01 -15.64 -8.57
N GLU A 101 -11.82 -15.31 -8.11
CA GLU A 101 -11.48 -15.22 -6.69
C GLU A 101 -11.85 -13.85 -6.10
N ASP A 102 -12.30 -13.88 -4.84
CA ASP A 102 -12.55 -12.67 -4.06
C ASP A 102 -11.23 -12.11 -3.48
N ILE A 103 -11.19 -10.81 -3.19
CA ILE A 103 -10.02 -10.18 -2.56
C ILE A 103 -10.14 -10.24 -1.05
N SER A 104 -9.09 -10.75 -0.39
CA SER A 104 -8.88 -10.62 1.04
C SER A 104 -7.58 -9.84 1.31
N ILE A 105 -7.66 -8.82 2.15
CA ILE A 105 -6.49 -8.08 2.64
C ILE A 105 -6.26 -8.51 4.11
N PRO A 106 -5.29 -9.39 4.38
CA PRO A 106 -5.01 -9.80 5.74
C PRO A 106 -4.43 -8.63 6.56
N VAL A 107 -4.72 -8.65 7.86
CA VAL A 107 -4.11 -7.71 8.81
C VAL A 107 -2.60 -7.90 8.78
N GLY A 108 -1.86 -6.78 8.76
CA GLY A 108 -0.41 -6.79 8.68
C GLY A 108 0.15 -6.87 7.26
N SER A 109 -0.69 -6.89 6.22
CA SER A 109 -0.22 -6.67 4.85
C SER A 109 0.55 -5.36 4.73
N GLN A 110 1.70 -5.43 4.09
CA GLN A 110 2.60 -4.30 3.88
C GLN A 110 2.63 -3.90 2.41
N MET A 111 2.87 -2.62 2.17
CA MET A 111 3.10 -2.05 0.85
C MET A 111 3.85 -0.73 0.98
N TYR A 112 4.42 -0.26 -0.12
CA TYR A 112 5.01 1.07 -0.20
C TYR A 112 3.98 2.08 -0.69
N ILE A 113 4.12 3.30 -0.20
CA ILE A 113 3.45 4.51 -0.69
C ILE A 113 4.50 5.60 -0.90
N GLN A 114 4.14 6.65 -1.62
CA GLN A 114 5.02 7.75 -1.96
C GLN A 114 4.42 9.08 -1.56
N THR A 115 5.27 10.06 -1.28
CA THR A 115 4.82 11.44 -1.22
C THR A 115 4.33 11.88 -2.61
N ASN A 116 3.22 12.61 -2.64
CA ASN A 116 2.63 13.10 -3.89
C ASN A 116 3.40 14.30 -4.46
N ALA A 117 3.98 15.09 -3.57
CA ALA A 117 4.73 16.29 -3.87
C ALA A 117 5.78 16.51 -2.79
N GLU A 118 6.71 17.43 -3.05
CA GLU A 118 7.61 17.95 -2.03
C GLU A 118 6.80 18.60 -0.91
N ALA A 119 7.24 18.39 0.33
CA ALA A 119 6.63 18.94 1.52
C ALA A 119 7.73 19.41 2.48
N GLU A 120 7.57 20.62 3.00
CA GLU A 120 8.42 21.15 4.06
C GLU A 120 7.79 20.82 5.41
N ILE A 121 8.53 20.09 6.24
CA ILE A 121 8.10 19.62 7.56
C ILE A 121 9.27 19.69 8.54
N TYR A 122 8.97 19.73 9.83
CA TYR A 122 10.00 19.62 10.86
C TYR A 122 10.28 18.16 11.17
N GLY A 123 11.56 17.79 11.14
CA GLY A 123 12.05 16.48 11.55
C GLY A 123 12.69 16.52 12.94
N LEU A 124 12.73 15.37 13.61
CA LEU A 124 13.47 15.20 14.85
C LEU A 124 14.90 14.75 14.53
N GLN A 125 15.90 15.48 15.01
CA GLN A 125 17.28 15.02 14.94
C GLN A 125 17.48 13.88 15.95
N VAL A 126 17.70 12.67 15.44
CA VAL A 126 17.98 11.50 16.27
C VAL A 126 19.49 11.33 16.36
N LYS A 127 20.02 11.17 17.58
CA LYS A 127 21.42 10.75 17.73
C LYS A 127 21.53 9.32 17.22
N GLU A 128 22.39 9.07 16.24
CA GLU A 128 22.76 7.70 15.89
C GLU A 128 23.28 7.01 17.16
N SER A 129 22.55 6.03 17.67
CA SER A 129 23.09 5.11 18.66
C SER A 129 24.13 4.25 17.93
N LYS A 130 25.41 4.51 18.23
CA LYS A 130 26.53 3.65 17.85
C LYS A 130 26.31 2.20 18.29
#